data_AF-A0AAW5MZM5-F1
#
_entry.id   AF-A0AAW5MZM5-F1
#
_cell.length_a   1.000
_cell.length_b   1.000
_cell.length_c   1.000
_cell.angle_alpha   90.00
_cell.angle_beta   90.00
_cell.angle_gamma   90.00
#
_symmetry.space_group_name_H-M   'P 1'
#
loop_
_entity.id
_entity.type
_entity.pdbx_description
1 polymer ?
#
loop_
_entity_poly.entity_id
_entity_poly.type
_entity_poly.pdbx_seq_one_letter_code
_entity_poly.pdbx_strand_id
1 'polypeptide(L)'
;AMSIANVERIKSIENLDNLHTRVVDLNNLTFDRQYDFILSTVVLMFLEAKTIPGLIANMQRCTKPGGYNLIVAAMDTADYP
;
A
#
# COMPACT_ATOMS: atom_id res chain seq x y z
N ALA A 1 16.38 -4.02 4.44
CA ALA A 1 17.27 -3.75 3.29
C ALA A 1 17.43 -4.95 2.35
N MET A 2 17.67 -6.18 2.84
CA MET A 2 17.81 -7.36 1.97
C MET A 2 16.53 -7.76 1.21
N SER A 3 15.33 -7.53 1.77
CA SER A 3 14.07 -7.91 1.14
C SER A 3 13.80 -7.15 -0.16
N ILE A 4 13.95 -5.82 -0.17
CA ILE A 4 13.75 -5.00 -1.37
C ILE A 4 14.81 -5.29 -2.45
N ALA A 5 16.05 -5.60 -2.03
CA ALA A 5 17.11 -5.97 -2.96
C ALA A 5 16.77 -7.25 -3.74
N ASN A 6 16.10 -8.22 -3.10
CA ASN A 6 15.63 -9.41 -3.80
C ASN A 6 14.52 -9.09 -4.83
N VAL A 7 13.60 -8.17 -4.51
CA VAL A 7 12.56 -7.73 -5.45
C VAL A 7 13.19 -7.06 -6.68
N GLU A 8 14.14 -6.14 -6.48
CA GLU A 8 14.85 -5.48 -7.59
C GLU A 8 15.66 -6.47 -8.43
N ARG A 9 16.30 -7.47 -7.79
CA ARG A 9 16.99 -8.54 -8.49
C ARG A 9 16.03 -9.35 -9.38
N ILE A 10 14.88 -9.76 -8.84
CA ILE A 10 13.86 -10.51 -9.61
C ILE A 10 13.33 -9.65 -10.76
N LYS A 11 12.98 -8.39 -10.48
CA LYS A 11 12.56 -7.43 -11.51
C LYS A 11 13.54 -7.36 -12.68
N SER A 12 14.85 -7.28 -12.39
CA SER A 12 15.90 -7.22 -13.42
C SER A 12 16.02 -8.51 -14.23
N ILE A 13 15.84 -9.68 -13.61
CA ILE A 13 15.93 -10.98 -14.30
C ILE A 13 14.70 -11.20 -15.20
N GLU A 14 13.53 -10.79 -14.72
CA GLU A 14 12.25 -10.98 -15.39
C GLU A 14 11.90 -9.83 -16.38
N ASN A 15 12.76 -8.82 -16.53
CA ASN A 15 12.57 -7.65 -17.40
C ASN A 15 11.25 -6.90 -17.14
N LEU A 16 10.90 -6.69 -15.86
CA LEU A 16 9.67 -6.01 -15.44
C LEU A 16 9.86 -4.49 -15.38
N ASP A 17 10.00 -3.85 -16.55
CA ASP A 17 10.30 -2.41 -16.66
C ASP A 17 9.21 -1.49 -16.05
N ASN A 18 7.96 -1.96 -16.03
CA ASN A 18 6.81 -1.25 -15.47
C ASN A 18 6.63 -1.44 -13.95
N LEU A 19 7.49 -2.22 -13.29
CA LEU A 19 7.50 -2.38 -11.84
C LEU A 19 8.46 -1.38 -11.20
N HIS A 20 7.96 -0.52 -10.32
CA HIS A 20 8.77 0.46 -9.59
C HIS A 20 8.62 0.25 -8.10
N THR A 21 9.73 0.05 -7.38
CA THR A 21 9.71 -0.16 -5.93
C THR A 21 10.29 1.04 -5.18
N ARG A 22 9.86 1.19 -3.92
CA ARG A 22 10.38 2.20 -2.98
C ARG A 22 10.37 1.61 -1.58
N VAL A 23 11.40 1.94 -0.79
CA VAL A 23 11.37 1.74 0.67
C VAL A 23 10.74 2.97 1.30
N VAL A 24 9.62 2.80 1.98
CA VAL A 24 8.85 3.88 2.59
C VAL A 24 8.32 3.46 3.95
N ASP A 25 8.11 4.45 4.82
CA ASP A 25 7.30 4.30 6.03
C ASP A 25 5.91 4.85 5.76
N LEU A 26 4.89 4.00 5.82
CA LEU A 26 3.51 4.37 5.54
C LEU A 26 2.92 5.28 6.65
N ASN A 27 3.47 5.28 7.87
CA ASN A 27 3.03 6.19 8.93
C ASN A 27 3.38 7.66 8.64
N ASN A 28 4.32 7.89 7.73
CA ASN A 28 4.85 9.22 7.40
C ASN A 28 4.79 9.52 5.88
N LEU A 29 3.91 8.83 5.14
CA LEU A 29 3.82 8.95 3.69
C LEU A 29 2.58 9.74 3.24
N THR A 30 2.77 10.60 2.24
CA THR A 30 1.72 11.16 1.39
C THR A 30 2.13 10.94 -0.07
N PHE A 31 1.15 10.74 -0.95
CA PHE A 31 1.39 10.57 -2.39
C PHE A 31 0.28 11.24 -3.19
N ASP A 32 0.58 11.74 -4.40
CA ASP A 32 -0.37 12.56 -5.17
C ASP A 32 -0.55 12.11 -6.63
N ARG A 33 0.05 11.00 -7.03
CA ARG A 33 -0.21 10.41 -8.35
C ARG A 33 -1.61 9.82 -8.38
N GLN A 34 -2.21 9.80 -9.58
CA GLN A 34 -3.51 9.20 -9.84
C GLN A 34 -3.34 7.76 -10.32
N TYR A 35 -4.05 6.83 -9.68
CA TYR A 35 -3.99 5.39 -9.93
C TYR A 35 -5.36 4.85 -10.34
N ASP A 36 -5.36 3.89 -11.26
CA ASP A 36 -6.56 3.12 -11.63
C ASP A 36 -6.90 2.06 -10.56
N PHE A 37 -5.89 1.57 -9.84
CA PHE A 37 -6.04 0.58 -8.78
C PHE A 37 -5.03 0.80 -7.65
N ILE A 38 -5.51 0.81 -6.41
CA ILE A 38 -4.68 0.83 -5.20
C ILE A 38 -5.07 -0.37 -4.33
N LEU A 39 -4.10 -1.16 -3.88
CA LEU A 39 -4.33 -2.30 -3.01
C LEU A 39 -3.48 -2.26 -1.73
N SER A 40 -4.09 -2.70 -0.62
CA SER A 40 -3.42 -2.91 0.67
C SER A 40 -3.95 -4.20 1.29
N THR A 41 -3.24 -5.30 1.09
CA THR A 41 -3.63 -6.63 1.56
C THR A 41 -2.79 -7.02 2.77
N VAL A 42 -3.44 -7.21 3.92
CA VAL A 42 -2.84 -7.61 5.22
C VAL A 42 -1.68 -6.71 5.69
N VAL A 43 -1.77 -5.40 5.43
CA VAL A 43 -0.74 -4.41 5.84
C VAL A 43 -1.24 -3.43 6.90
N LEU A 44 -2.48 -2.97 6.82
CA LEU A 44 -2.96 -1.83 7.63
C LEU A 44 -2.88 -2.07 9.15
N MET A 45 -2.99 -3.32 9.61
CA MET A 45 -2.89 -3.67 11.04
C MET A 45 -1.50 -3.48 11.65
N PHE A 46 -0.46 -3.25 10.83
CA PHE A 46 0.89 -2.95 11.31
C PHE A 46 1.17 -1.44 11.42
N LEU A 47 0.22 -0.60 11.02
CA LEU A 47 0.38 0.86 11.05
C LEU A 47 -0.11 1.44 12.38
N GLU A 48 0.36 2.64 12.70
CA GLU A 48 -0.17 3.40 13.82
C GLU A 48 -1.64 3.77 13.55
N ALA A 49 -2.52 3.56 14.53
CA ALA A 49 -3.95 3.78 14.37
C ALA A 49 -4.30 5.19 13.88
N LYS A 50 -3.52 6.20 14.29
CA LYS A 50 -3.70 7.61 13.89
C LYS A 50 -3.44 7.85 12.39
N THR A 51 -2.67 6.99 11.73
CA THR A 51 -2.33 7.10 10.31
C THR A 51 -3.51 6.71 9.43
N ILE A 52 -4.34 5.77 9.88
CA ILE A 52 -5.36 5.11 9.05
C ILE A 52 -6.33 6.09 8.39
N PRO A 53 -6.94 7.08 9.09
CA PRO A 53 -7.87 8.01 8.44
C PRO A 53 -7.20 8.84 7.34
N GLY A 54 -5.99 9.33 7.58
CA GLY A 54 -5.24 10.15 6.62
C GLY A 54 -4.83 9.33 5.39
N LEU A 55 -4.36 8.10 5.60
CA LEU A 55 -3.96 7.20 4.53
C LEU A 55 -5.14 6.79 3.64
N ILE A 56 -6.28 6.43 4.22
CA ILE A 56 -7.49 6.08 3.45
C ILE A 56 -7.98 7.28 2.64
N ALA A 57 -8.02 8.48 3.24
CA ALA A 57 -8.39 9.70 2.52
C ALA A 57 -7.41 10.00 1.36
N ASN A 58 -6.11 9.76 1.57
CA ASN A 58 -5.12 9.88 0.52
C ASN A 58 -5.37 8.86 -0.62
N MET A 59 -5.62 7.59 -0.30
CA MET A 59 -5.91 6.55 -1.30
C MET A 59 -7.12 6.93 -2.15
N GLN A 60 -8.21 7.37 -1.52
CA GLN A 60 -9.42 7.81 -2.21
C GLN A 60 -9.17 9.01 -3.13
N ARG A 61 -8.45 10.04 -2.65
CA ARG A 61 -8.08 11.22 -3.46
C ARG A 61 -7.22 10.87 -4.67
N CYS A 62 -6.38 9.85 -4.54
CA CYS A 62 -5.44 9.40 -5.56
C CYS A 62 -6.00 8.28 -6.45
N THR A 63 -7.25 7.89 -6.27
CA THR A 63 -7.92 6.94 -7.17
C THR A 63 -8.69 7.71 -8.23
N LYS A 64 -8.44 7.39 -9.50
CA LYS A 64 -9.16 8.03 -10.62
C LYS A 64 -10.67 7.73 -10.55
N PRO A 65 -11.53 8.60 -11.13
CA PRO A 65 -12.94 8.24 -11.34
C PRO A 65 -13.07 6.90 -12.09
N GLY A 66 -13.84 5.97 -11.53
CA GLY A 66 -13.98 4.60 -12.07
C GLY A 66 -12.87 3.62 -11.67
N GLY A 67 -11.85 4.07 -10.92
CA GLY A 67 -10.82 3.22 -10.34
C GLY A 67 -11.27 2.50 -9.07
N TYR A 68 -10.43 1.60 -8.58
CA TYR A 68 -10.78 0.70 -7.47
C TYR A 68 -9.77 0.78 -6.31
N ASN A 69 -10.28 0.54 -5.10
CA ASN A 69 -9.47 0.27 -3.92
C ASN A 69 -9.78 -1.14 -3.41
N LEU A 70 -8.75 -1.93 -3.11
CA LEU A 70 -8.88 -3.22 -2.43
C LEU A 70 -8.13 -3.19 -1.11
N ILE A 71 -8.86 -3.37 -0.01
CA ILE A 71 -8.29 -3.42 1.34
C ILE A 71 -8.67 -4.74 1.99
N VAL A 72 -7.68 -5.43 2.55
CA VAL A 72 -7.87 -6.57 3.46
C VAL A 72 -7.07 -6.27 4.73
N ALA A 73 -7.74 -6.18 5.87
CA ALA A 73 -7.11 -5.87 7.15
C ALA A 73 -7.72 -6.71 8.27
N ALA A 74 -6.92 -6.97 9.31
CA ALA A 74 -7.44 -7.59 10.53
C ALA A 74 -8.46 -6.66 11.21
N MET A 75 -9.41 -7.26 11.92
CA MET A 75 -10.39 -6.56 12.75
C MET A 75 -10.21 -7.04 14.19
N ASP A 76 -10.53 -6.16 15.14
CA ASP A 76 -10.68 -6.48 16.56
C ASP A 76 -12.16 -6.31 16.89
N THR A 77 -12.80 -7.41 17.30
CA THR A 77 -14.24 -7.47 17.62
C THR A 77 -14.44 -8.29 18.89
N ALA A 78 -15.55 -8.09 19.61
CA ALA A 78 -15.78 -8.79 20.88
C ALA A 78 -15.72 -10.32 20.77
N ASP A 79 -16.19 -10.88 19.64
CA ASP A 79 -16.19 -12.33 19.39
C ASP A 79 -14.84 -12.84 18.85
N TYR A 80 -14.01 -11.94 18.31
CA TYR A 80 -12.71 -12.22 17.71
C TYR A 80 -11.75 -11.05 18.00
N PRO A 81 -11.14 -11.02 19.21
CA PRO A 81 -10.15 -10.02 19.59
C PRO A 81 -8.79 -10.25 18.93
#